data_AF-A0A929JAB5-F1
#
_entry.id   AF-A0A929JAB5-F1
#
_cell.length_a   1.000
_cell.length_b   1.000
_cell.length_c   1.000
_cell.angle_alpha   90.00
_cell.angle_beta   90.00
_cell.angle_gamma   90.00
#
_symmetry.space_group_name_H-M   'P 1'
#
loop_
_entity.id
_entity.type
_entity.pdbx_description
1 polymer ?
#
loop_
_entity_poly.entity_id
_entity_poly.type
_entity_poly.pdbx_seq_one_letter_code
_entity_poly.pdbx_strand_id
1 'polypeptide(L)'
;APHLLERVVWLDQLPDDMSNVVVVANEVLDAMPVTVFDITETGIDTLIIGFEHDQLVSRYLPADAEIEDMVAQIQQRSEFTLSAGYRSEFNPAIKGWLAALDKCISNMVLLLIDYGYNELEYYHADRTDGTLMCYYRHRAHEDFLWWPGLQDITAFVNFTDVAYNAVGLDMEVSGYTTQAAFLLANGLSELHAEQVTDEVRQQVRLSQQIKTLTLPSEMGDRFKVMALSKNYQEPLRGFSMLDLRNRL
;
A
#
# COMPACT_ATOMS: atom_id res chain seq x y z
N ALA A 1 17.14 5.52 -21.01
CA ALA A 1 17.08 6.60 -22.01
C ALA A 1 17.71 7.88 -21.45
N PRO A 2 19.03 8.09 -21.61
CA PRO A 2 19.73 9.25 -21.01
C PRO A 2 19.22 10.62 -21.48
N HIS A 3 18.68 10.70 -22.70
CA HIS A 3 18.17 11.95 -23.29
C HIS A 3 16.91 12.51 -22.61
N LEU A 4 16.28 11.77 -21.69
CA LEU A 4 15.11 12.24 -20.94
C LEU A 4 15.48 12.87 -19.58
N LEU A 5 16.74 12.80 -19.16
CA LEU A 5 17.17 13.26 -17.83
C LEU A 5 16.89 14.74 -17.60
N GLU A 6 17.01 15.58 -18.63
CA GLU A 6 16.71 17.02 -18.56
C GLU A 6 15.22 17.33 -18.30
N ARG A 7 14.33 16.33 -18.42
CA ARG A 7 12.90 16.46 -18.09
C ARG A 7 12.59 16.14 -16.64
N VAL A 8 13.57 15.65 -15.87
CA VAL A 8 13.40 15.29 -14.46
C VAL A 8 13.62 16.51 -13.59
N VAL A 9 12.63 16.80 -12.74
CA VAL A 9 12.70 17.85 -11.73
C VAL A 9 12.40 17.22 -10.38
N TRP A 10 13.27 17.45 -9.40
CA TRP A 10 13.03 17.08 -8.01
C TRP A 10 12.32 18.23 -7.31
N LEU A 11 11.18 17.93 -6.70
CA LEU A 11 10.37 18.89 -5.97
C LEU A 11 10.52 18.62 -4.47
N ASP A 12 10.68 19.68 -3.68
CA ASP A 12 10.73 19.59 -2.22
C ASP A 12 9.34 19.52 -1.57
N GLN A 13 8.29 19.84 -2.34
CA GLN A 13 6.89 19.81 -1.93
C GLN A 13 5.97 19.53 -3.13
N LEU A 14 4.71 19.20 -2.87
CA LEU A 14 3.73 19.06 -3.94
C LEU A 14 3.58 20.38 -4.71
N PRO A 15 3.47 20.33 -6.05
CA PRO A 15 3.28 21.52 -6.86
C PRO A 15 1.88 22.12 -6.66
N ASP A 16 1.73 23.41 -6.92
CA ASP A 16 0.44 24.09 -6.92
C ASP A 16 -0.22 24.02 -8.31
N ASP A 17 -1.55 23.89 -8.34
CA ASP A 17 -2.41 24.07 -9.52
C ASP A 17 -2.00 23.27 -10.78
N MET A 18 -1.70 21.99 -10.61
CA MET A 18 -1.40 21.09 -11.72
C MET A 18 -2.67 20.53 -12.36
N SER A 19 -2.60 20.23 -13.66
CA SER A 19 -3.66 19.58 -14.41
C SER A 19 -3.09 18.51 -15.33
N ASN A 20 -3.85 17.43 -15.51
CA ASN A 20 -3.50 16.29 -16.38
C ASN A 20 -2.22 15.59 -15.91
N VAL A 21 -2.24 15.11 -14.68
CA VAL A 21 -1.10 14.43 -14.04
C VAL A 21 -1.37 12.94 -13.91
N VAL A 22 -0.36 12.13 -14.23
CA VAL A 22 -0.32 10.73 -13.79
C VAL A 22 0.65 10.65 -12.62
N VAL A 23 0.14 10.26 -11.46
CA VAL A 23 0.93 10.02 -10.26
C VAL A 23 1.18 8.52 -10.16
N VAL A 24 2.43 8.13 -9.90
CA VAL A 24 2.81 6.74 -9.67
C VAL A 24 3.43 6.67 -8.29
N ALA A 25 2.82 5.88 -7.40
CA ALA A 25 3.34 5.58 -6.07
C ALA A 25 3.56 4.07 -5.98
N ASN A 26 4.83 3.66 -6.08
CA ASN A 26 5.24 2.27 -5.99
C ASN A 26 5.99 2.06 -4.68
N GLU A 27 5.45 1.23 -3.78
CA GLU A 27 5.99 0.98 -2.43
C GLU A 27 6.20 2.30 -1.67
N VAL A 28 5.11 3.05 -1.55
CA VAL A 28 5.08 4.35 -0.86
C VAL A 28 4.13 4.30 0.32
N LEU A 29 3.01 3.58 0.18
CA LEU A 29 1.99 3.54 1.22
C LEU A 29 2.42 2.61 2.35
N ASP A 30 3.17 1.55 2.04
CA ASP A 30 3.67 0.62 3.05
C ASP A 30 4.70 1.24 4.02
N ALA A 31 5.41 2.27 3.55
CA ALA A 31 6.39 3.02 4.32
C ALA A 31 5.77 4.21 5.09
N MET A 32 4.46 4.44 4.96
CA MET A 32 3.80 5.49 5.74
C MET A 32 3.62 5.08 7.20
N PRO A 33 3.63 6.03 8.15
CA PRO A 33 3.39 5.73 9.55
C PRO A 33 2.02 5.07 9.78
N VAL A 34 2.01 4.04 10.61
CA VAL A 34 0.79 3.34 11.05
C VAL A 34 0.58 3.49 12.55
N THR A 35 -0.68 3.38 12.97
CA THR A 35 -1.08 3.27 14.37
C THR A 35 -1.42 1.82 14.66
N VAL A 36 -0.73 1.21 15.63
CA VAL A 36 -1.01 -0.17 16.06
C VAL A 36 -2.02 -0.12 17.21
N PHE A 37 -3.03 -0.98 17.15
CA PHE A 37 -4.05 -1.15 18.18
C PHE A 37 -4.13 -2.61 18.62
N ASP A 38 -4.54 -2.81 19.87
CA ASP A 38 -4.71 -4.11 20.52
C ASP A 38 -6.10 -4.16 21.15
N ILE A 39 -6.92 -5.11 20.73
CA ILE A 39 -8.25 -5.32 21.29
C ILE A 39 -8.09 -6.10 22.60
N THR A 40 -8.46 -5.49 23.72
CA THR A 40 -8.37 -6.11 25.06
C THR A 40 -9.76 -6.54 25.53
N GLU A 41 -9.84 -7.24 26.67
CA GLU A 41 -11.13 -7.54 27.32
C GLU A 41 -11.87 -6.28 27.80
N THR A 42 -11.16 -5.18 28.03
CA THR A 42 -11.69 -3.96 28.66
C THR A 42 -11.81 -2.75 27.74
N GLY A 43 -11.35 -2.86 26.48
CA GLY A 43 -11.31 -1.74 25.55
C GLY A 43 -10.22 -1.93 24.49
N ILE A 44 -9.76 -0.82 23.92
CA ILE A 44 -8.71 -0.80 22.90
C ILE A 44 -7.47 -0.14 23.51
N ASP A 45 -6.33 -0.82 23.42
CA ASP A 45 -5.03 -0.21 23.70
C ASP A 45 -4.31 0.13 22.38
N THR A 46 -3.36 1.05 22.44
CA THR A 46 -2.49 1.41 21.31
C THR A 46 -1.03 1.32 21.70
N LEU A 47 -0.19 0.98 20.72
CA LEU A 47 1.26 0.91 20.89
C LEU A 47 1.86 2.31 20.97
N ILE A 48 2.50 2.61 22.09
CA ILE A 48 3.23 3.85 22.33
C ILE A 48 4.71 3.56 22.56
N ILE A 49 5.56 4.45 22.05
CA ILE A 49 7.01 4.43 22.30
C ILE A 49 7.33 5.41 23.43
N GLY A 50 7.96 4.90 24.49
CA GLY A 50 8.48 5.67 25.61
C GLY A 50 10.00 5.68 25.66
N PHE A 51 10.55 6.46 26.60
CA PHE A 51 11.98 6.53 26.87
C PHE A 51 12.22 6.39 28.37
N GLU A 52 12.90 5.31 28.77
CA GLU A 52 13.16 4.96 30.17
C GLU A 52 14.58 4.43 30.32
N HIS A 53 15.28 4.84 31.37
CA HIS A 53 16.64 4.35 31.67
C HIS A 53 17.60 4.42 30.47
N ASP A 54 17.58 5.53 29.72
CA ASP A 54 18.36 5.77 28.51
C ASP A 54 18.09 4.78 27.35
N GLN A 55 16.91 4.15 27.33
CA GLN A 55 16.50 3.21 26.29
C GLN A 55 15.08 3.51 25.79
N LEU A 56 14.84 3.26 24.51
CA LEU A 56 13.48 3.22 23.97
C LEU A 56 12.77 1.97 24.49
N VAL A 57 11.51 2.14 24.85
CA VAL A 57 10.63 1.05 25.28
C VAL A 57 9.30 1.16 24.56
N SER A 58 8.64 0.03 24.32
CA SER A 58 7.28 -0.01 23.78
C SER A 58 6.30 -0.46 24.86
N ARG A 59 5.11 0.14 24.86
CA ARG A 59 4.03 -0.20 25.78
C ARG A 59 2.68 -0.08 25.09
N TYR A 60 1.75 -0.94 25.46
CA TYR A 60 0.34 -0.76 25.15
C TYR A 60 -0.30 0.07 26.26
N LEU A 61 -0.99 1.13 25.88
CA LEU A 61 -1.75 2.02 26.77
C LEU A 61 -3.15 2.23 26.19
N PRO A 62 -4.16 2.57 27.01
CA PRO A 62 -5.50 2.84 26.51
C PRO A 62 -5.50 3.83 25.34
N ALA A 63 -6.20 3.46 24.28
CA ALA A 63 -6.39 4.28 23.10
C ALA A 63 -7.13 5.58 23.44
N ASP A 64 -6.92 6.62 22.63
CA ASP A 64 -7.76 7.80 22.66
C ASP A 64 -9.03 7.60 21.80
N ALA A 65 -9.93 8.58 21.87
CA ALA A 65 -11.21 8.51 21.17
C ALA A 65 -11.05 8.46 19.63
N GLU A 66 -9.97 9.01 19.07
CA GLU A 66 -9.75 9.00 17.62
C GLU A 66 -9.42 7.58 17.13
N ILE A 67 -8.57 6.88 17.87
CA ILE A 67 -8.24 5.47 17.60
C ILE A 67 -9.45 4.58 17.83
N GLU A 68 -10.20 4.79 18.92
CA GLU A 68 -11.44 4.04 19.19
C GLU A 68 -12.47 4.20 18.07
N ASP A 69 -12.70 5.44 17.61
CA ASP A 69 -13.61 5.75 16.51
C ASP A 69 -13.15 5.12 15.20
N MET A 70 -11.85 5.12 14.91
CA MET A 70 -11.29 4.50 13.70
C MET A 70 -11.51 2.97 13.70
N VAL A 71 -11.21 2.30 14.81
CA VAL A 71 -11.44 0.86 14.95
C VAL A 71 -12.93 0.53 14.86
N ALA A 72 -13.81 1.37 15.43
CA ALA A 72 -15.25 1.22 15.27
C ALA A 72 -15.69 1.36 13.80
N GLN A 73 -15.15 2.34 13.05
CA GLN A 73 -15.44 2.52 11.63
C GLN A 73 -14.99 1.33 10.79
N ILE A 74 -13.80 0.78 11.06
CA ILE A 74 -13.28 -0.44 10.41
C ILE A 74 -14.28 -1.59 10.63
N GLN A 75 -14.60 -1.91 11.88
CA GLN A 75 -15.53 -3.00 12.20
C GLN A 75 -16.92 -2.79 11.56
N GLN A 76 -17.40 -1.55 11.54
CA GLN A 76 -18.69 -1.21 10.95
C GLN A 76 -18.68 -1.41 9.43
N ARG A 77 -17.68 -0.88 8.71
CA ARG A 77 -17.66 -0.90 7.24
C ARG A 77 -17.34 -2.30 6.70
N SER A 78 -16.64 -3.12 7.45
CA SER A 78 -16.30 -4.49 7.06
C SER A 78 -17.24 -5.56 7.60
N GLU A 79 -18.25 -5.18 8.40
CA GLU A 79 -19.24 -6.08 9.00
C GLU A 79 -18.62 -7.24 9.81
N PHE A 80 -17.49 -7.01 10.49
CA PHE A 80 -16.87 -7.99 11.40
C PHE A 80 -16.58 -7.39 12.77
N THR A 81 -16.35 -8.25 13.74
CA THR A 81 -15.94 -7.87 15.10
C THR A 81 -14.58 -8.45 15.42
N LEU A 82 -13.67 -7.60 15.86
CA LEU A 82 -12.37 -8.02 16.35
C LEU A 82 -12.50 -8.53 17.78
N SER A 83 -11.88 -9.67 18.06
CA SER A 83 -11.95 -10.31 19.38
C SER A 83 -10.80 -9.86 20.27
N ALA A 84 -10.97 -9.99 21.59
CA ALA A 84 -9.88 -9.74 22.53
C ALA A 84 -8.64 -10.60 22.21
N GLY A 85 -7.45 -9.99 22.32
CA GLY A 85 -6.17 -10.55 21.89
C GLY A 85 -5.84 -10.32 20.41
N TYR A 86 -6.70 -9.62 19.66
CA TYR A 86 -6.43 -9.26 18.28
C TYR A 86 -5.63 -7.95 18.19
N ARG A 87 -4.51 -7.98 17.47
CA ARG A 87 -3.67 -6.81 17.19
C ARG A 87 -3.55 -6.58 15.70
N SER A 88 -3.62 -5.32 15.31
CA SER A 88 -3.36 -4.90 13.94
C SER A 88 -3.02 -3.41 13.90
N GLU A 89 -2.97 -2.85 12.71
CA GLU A 89 -2.60 -1.48 12.46
C GLU A 89 -3.48 -0.84 11.40
N PHE A 90 -3.58 0.48 11.41
CA PHE A 90 -4.17 1.25 10.32
C PHE A 90 -3.27 2.45 9.99
N ASN A 91 -3.40 2.98 8.78
CA ASN A 91 -2.60 4.11 8.30
C ASN A 91 -3.42 5.41 8.39
N PRO A 92 -3.21 6.27 9.41
CA PRO A 92 -3.94 7.53 9.56
C PRO A 92 -3.60 8.57 8.48
N ALA A 93 -2.48 8.42 7.77
CA ALA A 93 -1.99 9.40 6.82
C ALA A 93 -2.68 9.34 5.44
N ILE A 94 -3.35 8.23 5.10
CA ILE A 94 -3.98 8.01 3.78
C ILE A 94 -4.89 9.19 3.40
N LYS A 95 -5.82 9.56 4.29
CA LYS A 95 -6.77 10.64 4.04
C LYS A 95 -6.09 11.97 3.76
N GLY A 96 -5.12 12.33 4.61
CA GLY A 96 -4.38 13.59 4.49
C GLY A 96 -3.54 13.66 3.22
N TRP A 97 -2.90 12.55 2.86
CA TRP A 97 -2.09 12.45 1.65
C TRP A 97 -2.92 12.54 0.38
N LEU A 98 -4.04 11.80 0.30
CA LEU A 98 -4.96 11.89 -0.83
C LEU A 98 -5.58 13.31 -0.94
N ALA A 99 -5.95 13.93 0.18
CA ALA A 99 -6.49 15.29 0.18
C ALA A 99 -5.47 16.33 -0.29
N ALA A 100 -4.18 16.13 0.00
CA ALA A 100 -3.12 17.01 -0.49
C ALA A 100 -2.97 16.90 -2.02
N LEU A 101 -3.02 15.68 -2.58
CA LEU A 101 -3.03 15.49 -4.03
C LEU A 101 -4.29 16.07 -4.67
N ASP A 102 -5.45 15.84 -4.07
CA ASP A 102 -6.75 16.33 -4.53
C ASP A 102 -6.76 17.86 -4.70
N LYS A 103 -6.20 18.56 -3.71
CA LYS A 103 -6.12 20.02 -3.67
C LYS A 103 -5.22 20.59 -4.78
N CYS A 104 -4.10 19.92 -5.06
CA CYS A 104 -3.07 20.41 -5.96
C CYS A 104 -3.28 20.00 -7.43
N ILE A 105 -4.10 18.98 -7.69
CA ILE A 105 -4.23 18.37 -9.02
C ILE A 105 -5.70 18.30 -9.44
N SER A 106 -6.06 18.97 -10.54
CA SER A 106 -7.46 19.02 -11.01
C SER A 106 -7.89 17.80 -11.83
N ASN A 107 -7.03 17.30 -12.72
CA ASN A 107 -7.26 16.10 -13.52
C ASN A 107 -6.13 15.10 -13.27
N MET A 108 -6.46 13.92 -12.75
CA MET A 108 -5.48 12.99 -12.21
C MET A 108 -5.83 11.54 -12.52
N VAL A 109 -4.78 10.75 -12.78
CA VAL A 109 -4.79 9.30 -12.54
C VAL A 109 -3.67 8.99 -11.55
N LEU A 110 -4.01 8.36 -10.43
CA LEU A 110 -3.06 7.92 -9.41
C LEU A 110 -2.97 6.40 -9.43
N LEU A 111 -1.80 5.87 -9.76
CA LEU A 111 -1.47 4.46 -9.74
C LEU A 111 -0.70 4.13 -8.46
N LEU A 112 -1.32 3.32 -7.62
CA LEU A 112 -0.78 2.80 -6.37
C LEU A 112 -0.37 1.34 -6.58
N ILE A 113 0.90 1.03 -6.34
CA ILE A 113 1.46 -0.32 -6.50
C ILE A 113 2.13 -0.68 -5.20
N ASP A 114 1.53 -1.61 -4.46
CA ASP A 114 2.00 -1.93 -3.11
C ASP A 114 1.55 -3.32 -2.68
N TYR A 115 2.17 -3.88 -1.66
CA TYR A 115 1.75 -5.15 -1.07
C TYR A 115 0.63 -4.92 -0.05
N GLY A 116 -0.43 -5.73 -0.16
CA GLY A 116 -1.60 -5.48 0.64
C GLY A 116 -2.82 -6.30 0.25
N TYR A 117 -3.92 -5.93 0.88
CA TYR A 117 -5.15 -6.70 0.94
C TYR A 117 -6.37 -5.79 0.83
N ASN A 118 -7.53 -6.36 0.49
CA ASN A 118 -8.80 -5.73 0.86
C ASN A 118 -9.01 -5.86 2.38
N GLU A 119 -9.97 -5.13 2.93
CA GLU A 119 -10.12 -5.05 4.38
C GLU A 119 -10.39 -6.39 5.07
N LEU A 120 -11.20 -7.26 4.45
CA LEU A 120 -11.54 -8.58 5.01
C LEU A 120 -10.32 -9.51 5.09
N GLU A 121 -9.42 -9.41 4.12
CA GLU A 121 -8.15 -10.14 4.10
C GLU A 121 -7.09 -9.49 5.01
N TYR A 122 -7.14 -8.15 5.13
CA TYR A 122 -6.26 -7.37 6.00
C TYR A 122 -6.51 -7.71 7.46
N TYR A 123 -7.77 -7.62 7.90
CA TYR A 123 -8.19 -7.92 9.27
C TYR A 123 -8.73 -9.35 9.45
N HIS A 124 -8.23 -10.30 8.65
CA HIS A 124 -8.65 -11.69 8.73
C HIS A 124 -8.45 -12.24 10.16
N ALA A 125 -9.36 -13.09 10.63
CA ALA A 125 -9.36 -13.60 12.02
C ALA A 125 -8.06 -14.33 12.41
N ASP A 126 -7.40 -14.98 11.45
CA ASP A 126 -6.11 -15.67 11.66
C ASP A 126 -4.89 -14.73 11.65
N ARG A 127 -5.07 -13.44 11.33
CA ARG A 127 -4.00 -12.44 11.34
C ARG A 127 -4.05 -11.61 12.62
N THR A 128 -3.69 -12.24 13.73
CA THR A 128 -3.84 -11.65 15.07
C THR A 128 -2.71 -10.72 15.49
N ASP A 129 -1.62 -10.64 14.73
CA ASP A 129 -0.44 -9.80 15.02
C ASP A 129 -0.17 -8.75 13.92
N GLY A 130 -1.17 -8.46 13.09
CA GLY A 130 -1.07 -7.47 12.03
C GLY A 130 -0.08 -7.83 10.91
N THR A 131 0.53 -6.81 10.33
CA THR A 131 1.47 -6.92 9.19
C THR A 131 2.73 -6.10 9.33
N LEU A 132 2.91 -5.40 10.45
CA LEU A 132 4.09 -4.61 10.75
C LEU A 132 5.36 -5.50 10.70
N MET A 133 6.32 -5.12 9.87
CA MET A 133 7.55 -5.87 9.68
C MET A 133 8.74 -4.92 9.54
N CYS A 134 9.87 -5.32 10.10
CA CYS A 134 11.13 -4.59 9.98
C CYS A 134 12.09 -5.35 9.07
N TYR A 135 12.89 -4.59 8.31
CA TYR A 135 13.90 -5.16 7.43
C TYR A 135 15.27 -4.54 7.69
N TYR A 136 16.24 -5.40 8.03
CA TYR A 136 17.64 -5.03 8.17
C TYR A 136 18.55 -5.97 7.37
N ARG A 137 19.27 -5.43 6.38
CA ARG A 137 20.19 -6.18 5.49
C ARG A 137 19.55 -7.47 4.91
N HIS A 138 18.37 -7.32 4.32
CA HIS A 138 17.57 -8.40 3.72
C HIS A 138 17.09 -9.47 4.71
N ARG A 139 16.93 -9.13 6.00
CA ARG A 139 16.35 -10.01 7.03
C ARG A 139 15.12 -9.35 7.62
N ALA A 140 14.02 -10.10 7.63
CA ALA A 140 12.76 -9.69 8.24
C ALA A 140 12.75 -10.01 9.74
N HIS A 141 12.19 -9.13 10.56
CA HIS A 141 11.95 -9.33 12.00
C HIS A 141 10.91 -8.33 12.55
N GLU A 142 10.49 -8.50 13.80
CA GLU A 142 9.39 -7.72 14.41
C GLU A 142 9.88 -6.63 15.39
N ASP A 143 11.17 -6.60 15.72
CA ASP A 143 11.74 -5.59 16.64
C ASP A 143 11.95 -4.20 16.00
N PHE A 144 10.92 -3.36 16.05
CA PHE A 144 10.94 -1.99 15.53
C PHE A 144 11.82 -1.02 16.33
N LEU A 145 12.27 -1.39 17.54
CA LEU A 145 13.20 -0.58 18.34
C LEU A 145 14.67 -0.93 18.08
N TRP A 146 14.93 -1.95 17.26
CA TRP A 146 16.28 -2.35 16.91
C TRP A 146 16.94 -1.34 15.97
N TRP A 147 17.94 -0.61 16.48
CA TRP A 147 18.70 0.39 15.71
C TRP A 147 17.82 1.38 14.92
N PRO A 148 17.04 2.24 15.61
CA PRO A 148 16.17 3.21 14.95
C PRO A 148 16.93 4.07 13.94
N GLY A 149 16.38 4.19 12.72
CA GLY A 149 16.99 4.91 11.61
C GLY A 149 17.98 4.09 10.76
N LEU A 150 18.29 2.84 11.13
CA LEU A 150 19.15 1.93 10.35
C LEU A 150 18.42 0.74 9.74
N GLN A 151 17.13 0.60 10.00
CA GLN A 151 16.26 -0.43 9.46
C GLN A 151 15.03 0.19 8.82
N ASP A 152 14.42 -0.56 7.91
CA ASP A 152 13.12 -0.24 7.35
C ASP A 152 12.01 -0.78 8.25
N ILE A 153 10.88 -0.07 8.32
CA ILE A 153 9.69 -0.48 9.08
C ILE A 153 8.50 -0.25 8.15
N THR A 154 7.78 -1.32 7.85
CA THR A 154 6.69 -1.26 6.89
C THR A 154 5.46 -2.02 7.38
N ALA A 155 4.30 -1.67 6.84
CA ALA A 155 3.05 -2.39 7.04
C ALA A 155 2.37 -2.59 5.70
N PHE A 156 1.57 -3.65 5.56
CA PHE A 156 0.82 -3.87 4.34
C PHE A 156 -0.21 -2.75 4.15
N VAL A 157 -0.62 -2.53 2.91
CA VAL A 157 -1.66 -1.57 2.56
C VAL A 157 -3.05 -2.21 2.68
N ASN A 158 -3.94 -1.54 3.41
CA ASN A 158 -5.38 -1.81 3.36
C ASN A 158 -6.00 -1.02 2.19
N PHE A 159 -6.22 -1.68 1.06
CA PHE A 159 -6.70 -1.03 -0.17
C PHE A 159 -8.17 -0.59 -0.07
N THR A 160 -8.99 -1.25 0.76
CA THR A 160 -10.36 -0.79 1.02
C THR A 160 -10.34 0.56 1.73
N ASP A 161 -9.42 0.77 2.68
CA ASP A 161 -9.29 2.06 3.37
C ASP A 161 -8.84 3.18 2.41
N VAL A 162 -7.91 2.87 1.50
CA VAL A 162 -7.52 3.79 0.41
C VAL A 162 -8.72 4.16 -0.46
N ALA A 163 -9.49 3.18 -0.91
CA ALA A 163 -10.68 3.39 -1.73
C ALA A 163 -11.74 4.23 -1.01
N TYR A 164 -12.00 3.93 0.27
CA TYR A 164 -12.96 4.64 1.09
C TYR A 164 -12.60 6.14 1.23
N ASN A 165 -11.34 6.44 1.53
CA ASN A 165 -10.86 7.81 1.65
C ASN A 165 -10.82 8.54 0.30
N ALA A 166 -10.51 7.85 -0.80
CA ALA A 166 -10.54 8.43 -2.14
C ALA A 166 -11.96 8.84 -2.57
N VAL A 167 -12.95 7.96 -2.35
CA VAL A 167 -14.36 8.27 -2.64
C VAL A 167 -14.87 9.45 -1.82
N GLY A 168 -14.42 9.57 -0.56
CA GLY A 168 -14.72 10.73 0.29
C GLY A 168 -14.15 12.07 -0.20
N LEU A 169 -13.26 12.04 -1.21
CA LEU A 169 -12.65 13.21 -1.86
C LEU A 169 -13.12 13.37 -3.31
N ASP A 170 -14.28 12.80 -3.67
CA ASP A 170 -14.85 12.83 -5.02
C ASP A 170 -13.92 12.22 -6.10
N MET A 171 -12.98 11.34 -5.71
CA MET A 171 -12.22 10.52 -6.64
C MET A 171 -12.96 9.20 -6.96
N GLU A 172 -12.73 8.67 -8.14
CA GLU A 172 -13.25 7.37 -8.57
C GLU A 172 -12.19 6.28 -8.39
N VAL A 173 -12.59 5.10 -7.92
CA VAL A 173 -11.74 3.90 -8.00
C VAL A 173 -11.84 3.35 -9.42
N SER A 174 -10.90 3.72 -10.28
CA SER A 174 -10.90 3.35 -11.71
C SER A 174 -10.50 1.90 -11.95
N GLY A 175 -9.81 1.26 -10.99
CA GLY A 175 -9.45 -0.15 -11.06
C GLY A 175 -8.73 -0.66 -9.81
N TYR A 176 -8.84 -1.96 -9.53
CA TYR A 176 -8.10 -2.64 -8.48
C TYR A 176 -7.81 -4.07 -8.91
N THR A 177 -6.56 -4.53 -8.87
CA THR A 177 -6.20 -5.87 -9.35
C THR A 177 -4.89 -6.35 -8.75
N THR A 178 -4.46 -7.56 -9.11
CA THR A 178 -3.14 -8.10 -8.72
C THR A 178 -2.04 -7.57 -9.65
N GLN A 179 -0.80 -7.46 -9.17
CA GLN A 179 0.32 -7.04 -10.00
C GLN A 179 0.48 -7.92 -11.25
N ALA A 180 0.32 -9.23 -11.10
CA ALA A 180 0.42 -10.16 -12.22
C ALA A 180 -0.60 -9.82 -13.33
N ALA A 181 -1.87 -9.63 -12.97
CA ALA A 181 -2.91 -9.31 -13.93
C ALA A 181 -2.69 -7.92 -14.57
N PHE A 182 -2.27 -6.94 -13.78
CA PHE A 182 -1.98 -5.59 -14.28
C PHE A 182 -0.85 -5.58 -15.32
N LEU A 183 0.25 -6.28 -15.04
CA LEU A 183 1.40 -6.33 -15.96
C LEU A 183 1.07 -7.11 -17.24
N LEU A 184 0.36 -8.23 -17.12
CA LEU A 184 -0.08 -9.01 -18.28
C LEU A 184 -1.04 -8.22 -19.16
N ALA A 185 -2.02 -7.51 -18.58
CA ALA A 185 -2.94 -6.66 -19.32
C ALA A 185 -2.22 -5.52 -20.08
N ASN A 186 -1.12 -5.01 -19.54
CA ASN A 186 -0.27 -3.99 -20.16
C ASN A 186 0.79 -4.53 -21.12
N GLY A 187 0.76 -5.83 -21.43
CA GLY A 187 1.54 -6.42 -22.51
C GLY A 187 2.92 -6.94 -22.10
N LEU A 188 3.08 -7.39 -20.85
CA LEU A 188 4.33 -7.99 -20.38
C LEU A 188 4.75 -9.20 -21.23
N SER A 189 3.81 -9.98 -21.75
CA SER A 189 4.07 -11.15 -22.59
C SER A 189 4.68 -10.77 -23.94
N GLU A 190 4.16 -9.71 -24.55
CA GLU A 190 4.65 -9.16 -25.82
C GLU A 190 6.03 -8.54 -25.64
N LEU A 191 6.22 -7.75 -24.58
CA LEU A 191 7.53 -7.20 -24.21
C LEU A 191 8.58 -8.29 -23.99
N HIS A 192 8.19 -9.39 -23.34
CA HIS A 192 9.07 -10.54 -23.18
C HIS A 192 9.46 -11.13 -24.55
N ALA A 193 8.50 -11.34 -25.45
CA ALA A 193 8.76 -11.89 -26.77
C ALA A 193 9.68 -10.99 -27.62
N GLU A 194 9.54 -9.67 -27.51
CA GLU A 194 10.37 -8.69 -28.23
C GLU A 194 11.80 -8.58 -27.69
N GLN A 195 11.99 -8.80 -26.39
CA GLN A 195 13.30 -8.69 -25.73
C GLN A 195 14.11 -10.00 -25.71
N VAL A 196 13.51 -11.10 -26.16
CA VAL A 196 14.20 -12.39 -26.32
C VAL A 196 15.22 -12.27 -27.45
N THR A 197 16.50 -12.20 -27.07
CA THR A 197 17.66 -12.30 -27.97
C THR A 197 18.07 -13.77 -28.11
N ASP A 198 18.92 -14.12 -29.09
CA ASP A 198 19.49 -15.48 -29.21
C ASP A 198 20.41 -15.87 -28.03
N GLU A 199 20.71 -14.95 -27.11
CA GLU A 199 21.52 -15.21 -25.94
C GLU A 199 20.71 -15.90 -24.83
N VAL A 200 20.89 -17.22 -24.70
CA VAL A 200 20.24 -18.07 -23.69
C VAL A 200 20.33 -17.50 -22.26
N ARG A 201 21.48 -16.90 -21.87
CA ARG A 201 21.64 -16.32 -20.52
C ARG A 201 20.71 -15.14 -20.27
N GLN A 202 20.54 -14.27 -21.27
CA GLN A 202 19.64 -13.12 -21.18
C GLN A 202 18.18 -13.59 -21.10
N GLN A 203 17.81 -14.59 -21.92
CA GLN A 203 16.47 -15.19 -21.88
C GLN A 203 16.14 -15.78 -20.50
N VAL A 204 17.05 -16.55 -19.92
CA VAL A 204 16.85 -17.16 -18.58
C VAL A 204 16.67 -16.08 -17.52
N ARG A 205 17.49 -15.03 -17.55
CA ARG A 205 17.40 -13.92 -16.59
C ARG A 205 16.08 -13.17 -16.70
N LEU A 206 15.66 -12.83 -17.92
CA LEU A 206 14.40 -12.11 -18.15
C LEU A 206 13.19 -12.95 -17.74
N SER A 207 13.20 -14.25 -18.08
CA SER A 207 12.15 -15.19 -17.66
C SER A 207 12.06 -15.30 -16.13
N GLN A 208 13.19 -15.31 -15.42
CA GLN A 208 13.20 -15.30 -13.95
C GLN A 208 12.60 -14.02 -13.38
N GLN A 209 12.96 -12.85 -13.92
CA GLN A 209 12.40 -11.57 -13.47
C GLN A 209 10.88 -11.50 -13.67
N ILE A 210 10.39 -11.95 -14.83
CA ILE A 210 8.95 -12.02 -15.10
C ILE A 210 8.26 -12.97 -14.12
N LYS A 211 8.86 -14.14 -13.85
CA LYS A 211 8.32 -15.09 -12.87
C LYS A 211 8.24 -14.46 -11.49
N THR A 212 9.28 -13.76 -11.02
CA THR A 212 9.23 -13.04 -9.74
C THR A 212 8.09 -12.02 -9.70
N LEU A 213 7.87 -11.27 -10.78
CA LEU A 213 6.83 -10.25 -10.86
C LEU A 213 5.40 -10.80 -10.97
N THR A 214 5.23 -12.03 -11.47
CA THR A 214 3.91 -12.59 -11.85
C THR A 214 3.48 -13.85 -11.12
N LEU A 215 4.40 -14.62 -10.52
CA LEU A 215 4.03 -15.83 -9.81
C LEU A 215 3.35 -15.49 -8.47
N PRO A 216 2.24 -16.18 -8.12
CA PRO A 216 1.55 -15.96 -6.85
C PRO A 216 2.42 -16.20 -5.60
N SER A 217 3.38 -17.12 -5.69
CA SER A 217 4.32 -17.42 -4.60
C SER A 217 5.38 -16.33 -4.37
N GLU A 218 5.46 -15.35 -5.26
CA GLU A 218 6.43 -14.25 -5.24
C GLU A 218 5.66 -12.92 -5.09
N MET A 219 5.78 -12.00 -6.06
CA MET A 219 5.12 -10.70 -6.00
C MET A 219 3.72 -10.70 -6.64
N GLY A 220 3.42 -11.69 -7.49
CA GLY A 220 2.31 -11.61 -8.44
C GLY A 220 0.93 -11.42 -7.82
N ASP A 221 0.69 -12.06 -6.67
CA ASP A 221 -0.57 -11.96 -5.93
C ASP A 221 -0.45 -11.10 -4.65
N ARG A 222 0.74 -11.06 -4.04
CA ARG A 222 0.99 -10.25 -2.84
C ARG A 222 0.89 -8.75 -3.14
N PHE A 223 1.44 -8.32 -4.27
CA PHE A 223 1.30 -6.94 -4.74
C PHE A 223 -0.04 -6.73 -5.43
N LYS A 224 -0.66 -5.60 -5.11
CA LYS A 224 -1.87 -5.11 -5.75
C LYS A 224 -1.56 -3.83 -6.50
N VAL A 225 -2.41 -3.54 -7.49
CA VAL A 225 -2.40 -2.28 -8.21
C VAL A 225 -3.78 -1.66 -8.07
N MET A 226 -3.85 -0.43 -7.59
CA MET A 226 -5.07 0.38 -7.53
C MET A 226 -4.89 1.62 -8.40
N ALA A 227 -5.89 1.94 -9.21
CA ALA A 227 -6.01 3.22 -9.88
C ALA A 227 -7.14 4.03 -9.25
N LEU A 228 -6.80 5.27 -8.87
CA LEU A 228 -7.76 6.31 -8.52
C LEU A 228 -7.76 7.37 -9.64
N SER A 229 -8.92 7.93 -9.96
CA SER A 229 -9.02 9.03 -10.93
C SER A 229 -9.82 10.21 -10.41
N LYS A 230 -9.44 11.40 -10.85
CA LYS A 230 -10.19 12.64 -10.69
C LYS A 230 -10.36 13.28 -12.06
N ASN A 231 -11.59 13.55 -12.46
CA ASN A 231 -11.93 14.14 -13.77
C ASN A 231 -11.32 13.38 -14.96
N TYR A 232 -11.27 12.05 -14.88
CA TYR A 232 -10.76 11.18 -15.95
C TYR A 232 -11.59 9.89 -16.03
N GLN A 233 -12.17 9.63 -17.21
CA GLN A 233 -13.14 8.55 -17.42
C GLN A 233 -12.71 7.52 -18.48
N GLU A 234 -11.54 7.71 -19.11
CA GLU A 234 -11.08 6.78 -20.13
C GLU A 234 -10.69 5.43 -19.50
N PRO A 235 -11.05 4.30 -20.13
CA PRO A 235 -10.70 2.98 -19.61
C PRO A 235 -9.18 2.78 -19.47
N LEU A 236 -8.76 2.27 -18.32
CA LEU A 236 -7.36 1.95 -18.06
C LEU A 236 -7.07 0.50 -18.46
N ARG A 237 -6.25 0.31 -19.51
CA ARG A 237 -5.90 -1.00 -20.08
C ARG A 237 -5.45 -2.02 -19.03
N GLY A 238 -4.70 -1.59 -18.02
CA GLY A 238 -4.16 -2.46 -16.97
C GLY A 238 -5.19 -3.22 -16.13
N PHE A 239 -6.47 -2.83 -16.17
CA PHE A 239 -7.54 -3.47 -15.40
C PHE A 239 -8.50 -4.28 -16.28
N SER A 240 -8.18 -4.44 -17.57
CA SER A 240 -9.06 -5.14 -18.53
C SER A 240 -9.06 -6.67 -18.41
N MET A 241 -7.98 -7.26 -17.87
CA MET A 241 -7.85 -8.72 -17.71
C MET A 241 -8.53 -9.24 -16.45
N LEU A 242 -8.36 -8.54 -15.33
CA LEU A 242 -8.96 -8.84 -14.04
C LEU A 242 -9.16 -7.53 -13.29
N ASP A 243 -10.36 -7.31 -12.78
CA ASP A 243 -10.71 -6.19 -11.92
C ASP A 243 -11.43 -6.74 -10.69
N LEU A 244 -10.88 -6.42 -9.53
CA LEU A 244 -11.27 -6.90 -8.21
C LEU A 244 -11.95 -5.79 -7.39
N ARG A 245 -12.35 -4.67 -8.00
CA ARG A 245 -13.06 -3.58 -7.30
C ARG A 245 -14.30 -4.03 -6.53
N ASN A 246 -14.95 -5.11 -6.96
CA ASN A 246 -16.08 -5.72 -6.25
C ASN A 246 -15.70 -6.42 -4.92
N ARG A 247 -14.40 -6.52 -4.62
CA ARG A 247 -13.86 -7.08 -3.38
C ARG A 247 -13.37 -6.01 -2.41
N LEU A 248 -13.44 -4.73 -2.78
CA LEU A 248 -13.07 -3.61 -1.93
C LEU A 248 -14.19 -3.27 -0.95
#